data_AF-A0A0C3L496-F1
#
_entry.id   AF-A0A0C3L496-F1
#
_cell.length_a   1.000
_cell.length_b   1.000
_cell.length_c   1.000
_cell.angle_alpha   90.00
_cell.angle_beta   90.00
_cell.angle_gamma   90.00
#
_symmetry.space_group_name_H-M   'P 1'
#
loop_
_entity.id
_entity.type
_entity.pdbx_description
1 polymer ?
#
loop_
_entity_poly.entity_id
_entity_poly.type
_entity_poly.pdbx_seq_one_letter_code
_entity_poly.pdbx_strand_id
1 'polypeptide(L)'
;MYELRGERTKESQEVVKLIRARSAMDRYAQGDMEGALEAIEASDIIPLDGDLRSLNRRVDQFKFMDPAITRNLGEILMLTMNIIVGLHARTKTANISDIDRQSRLARLRQKAKAVSTLAGLQRMSISSDILGQLNRLEVKVAH
;
A
#
# COMPACT_ATOMS: atom_id res chain seq x y z
N MET A 1 -23.37 29.34 -12.30
CA MET A 1 -22.66 28.52 -13.30
C MET A 1 -21.16 28.45 -13.01
N TYR A 2 -20.74 27.94 -11.84
CA TYR A 2 -19.30 27.87 -11.47
C TYR A 2 -18.92 26.65 -10.60
N GLU A 3 -19.66 25.52 -10.66
CA GLU A 3 -19.31 24.33 -9.86
C GLU A 3 -18.75 23.16 -10.70
N LEU A 4 -19.00 23.12 -12.02
CA LEU A 4 -18.67 21.97 -12.90
C LEU A 4 -17.21 21.89 -13.41
N ARG A 5 -16.28 22.70 -12.87
CA ARG A 5 -14.87 22.71 -13.32
C ARG A 5 -13.88 22.19 -12.27
N GLY A 6 -14.24 22.20 -10.99
CA GLY A 6 -13.41 21.66 -9.91
C GLY A 6 -13.54 20.15 -9.69
N GLU A 7 -14.65 19.55 -10.13
CA GLU A 7 -14.90 18.10 -9.97
C GLU A 7 -14.07 17.27 -10.96
N ARG A 8 -14.01 17.68 -12.23
CA ARG A 8 -13.24 16.98 -13.27
C ARG A 8 -11.75 16.86 -12.97
N THR A 9 -11.14 17.82 -12.27
CA THR A 9 -9.72 17.75 -11.90
C THR A 9 -9.48 16.81 -10.73
N LYS A 10 -10.42 16.73 -9.77
CA LYS A 10 -10.34 15.77 -8.65
C LYS A 10 -10.55 14.34 -9.15
N GLU A 11 -11.58 14.10 -9.95
CA GLU A 11 -11.84 12.81 -10.59
C GLU A 11 -10.64 12.38 -11.43
N SER A 12 -10.04 13.30 -12.21
CA SER A 12 -8.85 12.98 -13.01
C SER A 12 -7.64 12.61 -12.13
N GLN A 13 -7.44 13.27 -10.98
CA GLN A 13 -6.38 12.91 -10.05
C GLN A 13 -6.61 11.54 -9.38
N GLU A 14 -7.84 11.21 -9.03
CA GLU A 14 -8.20 9.92 -8.44
C GLU A 14 -8.07 8.77 -9.44
N VAL A 15 -8.47 9.00 -10.68
CA VAL A 15 -8.23 8.08 -11.80
C VAL A 15 -6.73 7.87 -12.04
N VAL A 16 -5.92 8.93 -11.98
CA VAL A 16 -4.45 8.79 -12.09
C VAL A 16 -3.87 7.94 -10.96
N LYS A 17 -4.39 8.04 -9.73
CA LYS A 17 -3.98 7.18 -8.61
C LYS A 17 -4.33 5.71 -8.88
N LEU A 18 -5.54 5.43 -9.37
CA LEU A 18 -5.96 4.07 -9.75
C LEU A 18 -5.13 3.49 -10.90
N ILE A 19 -4.81 4.32 -11.92
CA ILE A 19 -3.93 3.91 -13.03
C ILE A 19 -2.54 3.56 -12.50
N ARG A 20 -1.99 4.35 -11.57
CA ARG A 20 -0.68 4.04 -10.94
C ARG A 20 -0.74 2.75 -10.13
N ALA A 21 -1.81 2.53 -9.36
CA ALA A 21 -2.02 1.29 -8.64
C ALA A 21 -2.09 0.08 -9.58
N ARG A 22 -2.75 0.24 -10.73
CA ARG A 22 -2.80 -0.79 -11.78
C ARG A 22 -1.44 -1.03 -12.44
N SER A 23 -0.68 0.03 -12.75
CA SER A 23 0.70 -0.11 -13.22
C SER A 23 1.59 -0.85 -12.22
N ALA A 24 1.34 -0.70 -10.91
CA ALA A 24 2.02 -1.47 -9.89
C ALA A 24 1.64 -2.96 -9.93
N MET A 25 0.37 -3.29 -10.20
CA MET A 25 -0.08 -4.67 -10.42
C MET A 25 0.60 -5.30 -11.63
N ASP A 26 0.71 -4.58 -12.75
CA ASP A 26 1.36 -5.07 -13.97
C ASP A 26 2.86 -5.32 -13.74
N ARG A 27 3.55 -4.43 -13.02
CA ARG A 27 4.96 -4.63 -12.63
C ARG A 27 5.16 -5.81 -11.69
N TYR A 28 4.25 -5.99 -10.74
CA TYR A 28 4.26 -7.16 -9.87
C TYR A 28 4.07 -8.47 -10.67
N ALA A 29 3.17 -8.48 -11.65
CA ALA A 29 2.97 -9.63 -12.55
C ALA A 29 4.22 -9.94 -13.41
N GLN A 30 5.03 -8.92 -13.73
CA GLN A 30 6.31 -9.07 -14.43
C GLN A 30 7.47 -9.52 -13.52
N GLY A 31 7.24 -9.69 -12.21
CA GLY A 31 8.26 -10.06 -11.23
C GLY A 31 9.12 -8.90 -10.72
N ASP A 32 8.88 -7.68 -11.20
CA ASP A 32 9.54 -6.46 -10.72
C ASP A 32 8.88 -5.94 -9.44
N MET A 33 9.18 -6.62 -8.34
CA MET A 33 8.65 -6.29 -7.02
C MET A 33 9.17 -4.93 -6.50
N GLU A 34 10.37 -4.51 -6.90
CA GLU A 34 10.94 -3.21 -6.48
C GLU A 34 10.23 -2.06 -7.19
N GLY A 35 10.08 -2.16 -8.52
CA GLY A 35 9.34 -1.17 -9.30
C GLY A 35 7.85 -1.16 -8.99
N ALA A 36 7.27 -2.28 -8.56
CA ALA A 36 5.89 -2.32 -8.07
C ALA A 36 5.73 -1.56 -6.74
N LEU A 37 6.68 -1.71 -5.80
CA LEU A 37 6.63 -0.97 -4.53
C LEU A 37 6.79 0.54 -4.76
N GLU A 38 7.71 0.94 -5.63
CA GLU A 38 7.93 2.35 -5.98
C GLU A 38 6.68 2.96 -6.66
N ALA A 39 6.02 2.20 -7.54
CA ALA A 39 4.77 2.63 -8.17
C ALA A 39 3.63 2.79 -7.14
N ILE A 40 3.58 1.94 -6.10
CA ILE A 40 2.62 2.10 -4.99
C ILE A 40 2.96 3.32 -4.13
N GLU A 41 4.23 3.57 -3.83
CA GLU A 41 4.64 4.79 -3.12
C GLU A 41 4.28 6.04 -3.93
N ALA A 42 4.53 6.03 -5.23
CA ALA A 42 4.19 7.11 -6.15
C ALA A 42 2.67 7.24 -6.38
N SER A 43 1.88 6.20 -6.11
CA SER A 43 0.41 6.30 -6.16
C SER A 43 -0.13 7.20 -5.04
N ASP A 44 0.67 7.38 -3.97
CA ASP A 44 0.27 8.12 -2.77
C ASP A 44 -1.15 7.72 -2.34
N ILE A 45 -1.46 6.42 -2.34
CA ILE A 45 -2.73 5.86 -1.82
C ILE A 45 -2.52 5.38 -0.39
N ILE A 46 -1.38 4.75 -0.13
CA ILE A 46 -1.00 4.19 1.17
C ILE A 46 0.22 4.94 1.68
N PRO A 47 0.12 5.69 2.79
CA PRO A 47 1.27 6.29 3.45
C PRO A 47 2.13 5.20 4.11
N LEU A 48 3.20 4.81 3.42
CA LEU A 48 4.12 3.72 3.81
C LEU A 48 5.22 4.17 4.79
N ASP A 49 5.26 5.46 5.14
CA ASP A 49 6.11 6.05 6.19
C ASP A 49 5.78 5.51 7.58
N GLY A 50 4.55 5.03 7.78
CA GLY A 50 4.12 4.39 9.03
C GLY A 50 3.84 5.36 10.18
N ASP A 51 3.79 6.67 9.91
CA ASP A 51 3.34 7.65 10.90
C ASP A 51 1.82 7.50 11.12
N LEU A 52 1.44 7.20 12.37
CA LEU A 52 0.05 7.11 12.81
C LEU A 52 -0.75 8.38 12.49
N ARG A 53 -0.15 9.56 12.49
CA ARG A 53 -0.84 10.81 12.12
C ARG A 53 -1.11 10.89 10.62
N SER A 54 -0.17 10.44 9.79
CA SER A 54 -0.35 10.32 8.34
C SER A 54 -1.42 9.28 8.00
N LEU A 55 -1.40 8.13 8.69
CA LEU A 55 -2.38 7.05 8.55
C LEU A 55 -3.80 7.51 8.92
N ASN A 56 -3.99 8.17 10.07
CA ASN A 56 -5.31 8.68 10.47
C ASN A 56 -5.84 9.75 9.52
N ARG A 57 -5.00 10.72 9.12
CA ARG A 57 -5.38 11.73 8.12
C ARG A 57 -5.81 11.09 6.81
N ARG A 58 -5.10 10.05 6.39
CA ARG A 58 -5.43 9.28 5.18
C ARG A 58 -6.78 8.59 5.29
N VAL A 59 -7.08 7.97 6.43
CA VAL A 59 -8.37 7.31 6.71
C VAL A 59 -9.52 8.29 6.62
N ASP A 60 -9.36 9.50 7.18
CA ASP A 60 -10.38 10.54 7.06
C ASP A 60 -10.54 11.03 5.62
N GLN A 61 -9.45 11.11 4.84
CA GLN A 61 -9.51 11.44 3.42
C GLN A 61 -10.21 10.37 2.58
N PHE A 62 -10.11 9.08 2.94
CA PHE A 62 -10.81 8.01 2.21
C PHE A 62 -12.34 8.15 2.24
N LYS A 63 -12.91 8.83 3.25
CA LYS A 63 -14.36 9.13 3.29
C LYS A 63 -14.79 10.08 2.16
N PHE A 64 -13.85 10.87 1.64
CA PHE A 64 -14.08 11.85 0.58
C PHE A 64 -13.47 11.41 -0.77
N MET A 65 -12.88 10.22 -0.84
CA MET A 65 -12.33 9.67 -2.08
C MET A 65 -13.40 8.96 -2.90
N ASP A 66 -13.15 8.84 -4.20
CA ASP A 66 -13.99 8.10 -5.13
C ASP A 66 -14.32 6.69 -4.60
N PRO A 67 -15.61 6.25 -4.63
CA PRO A 67 -16.02 4.90 -4.25
C PRO A 67 -15.23 3.78 -4.96
N ALA A 68 -14.71 4.02 -6.16
CA ALA A 68 -13.85 3.11 -6.90
C ALA A 68 -12.52 2.87 -6.17
N ILE A 69 -11.91 3.89 -5.56
CA ILE A 69 -10.68 3.72 -4.76
C ILE A 69 -11.01 2.88 -3.54
N THR A 70 -12.07 3.23 -2.83
CA THR A 70 -12.46 2.57 -1.58
C THR A 70 -12.84 1.10 -1.80
N ARG A 71 -13.47 0.77 -2.93
CA ARG A 71 -13.78 -0.61 -3.33
C ARG A 71 -12.55 -1.43 -3.68
N ASN A 72 -11.56 -0.83 -4.35
CA ASN A 72 -10.32 -1.50 -4.74
C ASN A 72 -9.26 -1.48 -3.62
N LEU A 73 -9.48 -0.73 -2.54
CA LEU A 73 -8.51 -0.55 -1.46
C LEU A 73 -8.08 -1.88 -0.83
N GLY A 74 -9.01 -2.83 -0.66
CA GLY A 74 -8.70 -4.16 -0.13
C GLY A 74 -7.69 -4.91 -1.01
N GLU A 75 -7.87 -4.90 -2.33
CA GLU A 75 -6.96 -5.52 -3.28
C GLU A 75 -5.60 -4.79 -3.33
N ILE A 76 -5.61 -3.46 -3.31
CA ILE A 76 -4.39 -2.64 -3.31
C ILE A 76 -3.56 -2.91 -2.05
N LEU A 77 -4.20 -2.97 -0.86
CA LEU A 77 -3.51 -3.29 0.40
C LEU A 77 -2.92 -4.70 0.37
N MET A 78 -3.67 -5.67 -0.15
CA MET A 78 -3.20 -7.06 -0.27
C MET A 78 -2.03 -7.18 -1.24
N LEU A 79 -2.11 -6.53 -2.41
CA LEU A 79 -1.01 -6.47 -3.37
C LEU A 79 0.25 -5.85 -2.73
N THR A 80 0.08 -4.73 -2.03
CA THR A 80 1.18 -4.04 -1.34
C THR A 80 1.84 -4.97 -0.32
N MET A 81 1.05 -5.67 0.49
CA MET A 81 1.59 -6.61 1.48
C MET A 81 2.31 -7.79 0.81
N ASN A 82 1.77 -8.34 -0.28
CA ASN A 82 2.41 -9.42 -1.04
C ASN A 82 3.75 -8.98 -1.64
N ILE A 83 3.83 -7.76 -2.19
CA ILE A 83 5.08 -7.15 -2.67
C ILE A 83 6.10 -7.05 -1.52
N ILE A 84 5.68 -6.54 -0.36
CA ILE A 84 6.57 -6.37 0.80
C ILE A 84 7.09 -7.72 1.30
N VAL A 85 6.23 -8.74 1.40
CA VAL A 85 6.62 -10.10 1.81
C VAL A 85 7.61 -10.71 0.81
N GLY A 86 7.34 -10.56 -0.49
CA GLY A 86 8.24 -11.01 -1.55
C GLY A 86 9.61 -10.34 -1.48
N LEU A 87 9.65 -9.02 -1.31
CA LEU A 87 10.89 -8.27 -1.12
C LEU A 87 11.62 -8.65 0.18
N HIS A 88 10.89 -8.92 1.26
CA HIS A 88 11.49 -9.36 2.52
C HIS A 88 12.16 -10.72 2.38
N ALA A 89 11.49 -11.68 1.75
CA ALA A 89 12.06 -13.00 1.46
C ALA A 89 13.31 -12.91 0.55
N ARG A 90 13.25 -12.09 -0.51
CA ARG A 90 14.39 -11.84 -1.41
C ARG A 90 15.55 -11.15 -0.70
N THR A 91 15.27 -10.19 0.19
CA THR A 91 16.31 -9.49 0.96
C THR A 91 16.98 -10.43 1.96
N LYS A 92 16.23 -11.38 2.53
CA LYS A 92 16.76 -12.40 3.46
C LYS A 92 17.75 -13.35 2.76
N THR A 93 17.53 -13.66 1.48
CA THR A 93 18.42 -14.52 0.68
C THR A 93 19.46 -13.76 -0.14
N ALA A 94 19.33 -12.43 -0.27
CA ALA A 94 20.26 -11.60 -1.04
C ALA A 94 21.66 -11.59 -0.43
N ASN A 95 22.69 -11.71 -1.27
CA ASN A 95 24.08 -11.70 -0.85
C ASN A 95 24.60 -10.27 -0.67
N ILE A 96 24.14 -9.61 0.39
CA ILE A 96 24.50 -8.24 0.78
C ILE A 96 25.05 -8.23 2.21
N SER A 97 25.72 -7.13 2.59
CA SER A 97 26.19 -6.90 3.96
C SER A 97 25.06 -7.06 4.98
N ASP A 98 25.35 -7.68 6.13
CA ASP A 98 24.35 -7.88 7.19
C ASP A 98 23.75 -6.58 7.72
N ILE A 99 24.54 -5.49 7.74
CA ILE A 99 24.07 -4.17 8.15
C ILE A 99 23.02 -3.63 7.16
N ASP A 100 23.31 -3.72 5.86
CA ASP A 100 22.40 -3.28 4.80
C ASP A 100 21.15 -4.16 4.73
N ARG A 101 21.33 -5.47 4.93
CA ARG A 101 20.23 -6.44 5.01
C ARG A 101 19.29 -6.07 6.15
N GLN A 102 19.81 -5.92 7.36
CA GLN A 102 18.99 -5.62 8.54
C GLN A 102 18.28 -4.26 8.41
N SER A 103 18.96 -3.26 7.87
CA SER A 103 18.38 -1.94 7.57
C SER A 103 17.22 -2.03 6.57
N ARG A 104 17.39 -2.80 5.50
CA ARG A 104 16.35 -3.00 4.48
C ARG A 104 15.16 -3.82 4.99
N LEU A 105 15.41 -4.87 5.77
CA LEU A 105 14.36 -5.66 6.43
C LEU A 105 13.56 -4.81 7.43
N ALA A 106 14.23 -3.94 8.20
CA ALA A 106 13.56 -3.03 9.13
C ALA A 106 12.61 -2.05 8.41
N ARG A 107 13.04 -1.48 7.28
CA ARG A 107 12.17 -0.62 6.44
C ARG A 107 10.96 -1.38 5.92
N LEU A 108 11.15 -2.61 5.42
CA LEU A 108 10.04 -3.44 4.91
C LEU A 108 9.04 -3.81 6.03
N ARG A 109 9.53 -4.11 7.23
CA ARG A 109 8.67 -4.36 8.42
C ARG A 109 7.84 -3.14 8.79
N GLN A 110 8.44 -1.95 8.78
CA GLN A 110 7.73 -0.70 9.04
C GLN A 110 6.62 -0.46 8.02
N LYS A 111 6.91 -0.68 6.73
CA LYS A 111 5.92 -0.57 5.65
C LYS A 111 4.78 -1.59 5.81
N ALA A 112 5.09 -2.84 6.16
CA ALA A 112 4.08 -3.87 6.43
C ALA A 112 3.15 -3.45 7.59
N LYS A 113 3.73 -2.97 8.70
CA LYS A 113 2.96 -2.48 9.84
C LYS A 113 2.07 -1.29 9.50
N ALA A 114 2.55 -0.38 8.66
CA ALA A 114 1.76 0.75 8.16
C ALA A 114 0.52 0.27 7.38
N VAL A 115 0.68 -0.71 6.49
CA VAL A 115 -0.41 -1.33 5.72
C VAL A 115 -1.44 -2.00 6.64
N SER A 116 -1.00 -2.84 7.58
CA SER A 116 -1.91 -3.50 8.53
C SER A 116 -2.64 -2.49 9.43
N THR A 117 -1.95 -1.45 9.89
CA THR A 117 -2.54 -0.39 10.72
C THR A 117 -3.59 0.39 9.93
N LEU A 118 -3.30 0.77 8.68
CA LEU A 118 -4.25 1.46 7.82
C LEU A 118 -5.50 0.61 7.57
N ALA A 119 -5.31 -0.67 7.28
CA ALA A 119 -6.39 -1.62 7.08
C ALA A 119 -7.25 -1.75 8.35
N GLY A 120 -6.61 -1.82 9.52
CA GLY A 120 -7.26 -1.86 10.83
C GLY A 120 -8.05 -0.59 11.17
N LEU A 121 -7.61 0.58 10.72
CA LEU A 121 -8.36 1.82 10.89
C LEU A 121 -9.55 1.92 9.92
N GLN A 122 -9.40 1.40 8.69
CA GLN A 122 -10.42 1.41 7.64
C GLN A 122 -11.37 0.18 7.69
N ARG A 123 -11.45 -0.47 8.86
CA ARG A 123 -12.18 -1.74 9.14
C ARG A 123 -13.61 -1.82 8.58
N MET A 124 -14.28 -0.69 8.34
CA MET A 124 -15.64 -0.65 7.80
C MET A 124 -15.73 -0.94 6.29
N SER A 125 -14.63 -0.84 5.55
CA SER A 125 -14.61 -1.05 4.09
C SER A 125 -13.87 -2.31 3.64
N ILE A 126 -13.21 -3.01 4.57
CA ILE A 126 -12.32 -4.13 4.26
C ILE A 126 -12.87 -5.39 4.95
N SER A 127 -13.03 -6.47 4.18
CA SER A 127 -13.49 -7.75 4.72
C SER A 127 -12.56 -8.25 5.84
N SER A 128 -13.12 -8.83 6.90
CA SER A 128 -12.34 -9.39 8.02
C SER A 128 -11.34 -10.45 7.58
N ASP A 129 -11.61 -11.13 6.46
CA ASP A 129 -10.70 -12.12 5.86
C ASP A 129 -9.40 -11.48 5.37
N ILE A 130 -9.49 -10.29 4.74
CA ILE A 130 -8.32 -9.55 4.24
C ILE A 130 -7.47 -9.08 5.42
N LEU A 131 -8.09 -8.59 6.49
CA LEU A 131 -7.39 -8.19 7.71
C LEU A 131 -6.66 -9.37 8.36
N GLY A 132 -7.31 -10.53 8.43
CA GLY A 132 -6.69 -11.75 8.93
C GLY A 132 -5.50 -12.20 8.08
N GLN A 133 -5.60 -12.10 6.75
CA GLN A 133 -4.50 -12.42 5.85
C GLN A 133 -3.34 -11.42 5.95
N LEU A 134 -3.63 -10.11 6.01
CA LEU A 134 -2.63 -9.06 6.19
C LEU A 134 -1.83 -9.27 7.48
N ASN A 135 -2.49 -9.53 8.60
CA ASN A 135 -1.82 -9.80 9.88
C ASN A 135 -0.94 -11.06 9.81
N ARG A 136 -1.42 -12.15 9.18
CA ARG A 136 -0.60 -13.36 9.00
C ARG A 136 0.65 -13.10 8.14
N LEU A 137 0.51 -12.28 7.09
CA LEU A 137 1.61 -11.90 6.22
C LEU A 137 2.60 -10.97 6.95
N GLU A 138 2.11 -10.03 7.75
CA GLU A 138 2.95 -9.17 8.59
C GLU A 138 3.77 -9.99 9.59
N VAL A 139 3.17 -10.98 10.27
CA VAL A 139 3.89 -11.87 11.18
C VAL A 139 5.01 -12.65 10.46
N LYS A 140 4.81 -13.05 9.19
CA LYS A 140 5.87 -13.67 8.37
C LYS A 140 7.02 -12.73 8.03
N VAL A 141 6.78 -11.41 8.00
CA VAL A 141 7.81 -10.38 7.80
C VAL A 141 8.48 -10.02 9.13
N ALA A 142 7.78 -10.18 10.26
CA ALA A 142 8.32 -9.95 11.59
C ALA A 142 9.30 -11.05 12.07
N HIS A 143 9.16 -12.30 11.59
CA HIS A 143 10.09 -13.43 11.81
C HIS A 143 11.09 -13.62 10.64
#